data_AF-Q0DFS4-F1
#
_entry.id   AF-Q0DFS4-F1
#
_cell.length_a   1.000
_cell.length_b   1.000
_cell.length_c   1.000
_cell.angle_alpha   90.00
_cell.angle_beta   90.00
_cell.angle_gamma   90.00
#
_symmetry.space_group_name_H-M   'P 1'
#
loop_
_entity.id
_entity.type
_entity.pdbx_description
1 polymer ?
#
loop_
_entity_poly.entity_id
_entity_poly.type
_entity_poly.pdbx_seq_one_letter_code
_entity_poly.pdbx_strand_id
1 'polypeptide(L)'
;ACPGGGAAAARDMIGEIENRSAHLLAIKSDVERQGDFIRFLIKEVEGAAFVDIEDVVTFVKWLDVELSRLVDERAVLKHFEWPEQKADALREAAFGYRDLKKIEEEASSFCDDPRQPCSSALKKMQALFEK
;
A
#
# COMPACT_ATOMS: atom_id res chain seq x y z
N ALA A 1 31.48 40.24 -11.19
CA ALA A 1 30.27 40.01 -10.37
C ALA A 1 29.80 38.57 -10.60
N CYS A 2 29.22 37.95 -9.56
CA CYS A 2 28.78 36.55 -9.38
C CYS A 2 29.70 35.69 -8.49
N PRO A 3 29.15 34.76 -7.67
CA PRO A 3 27.77 34.25 -7.73
C PRO A 3 26.94 34.43 -6.43
N GLY A 4 25.69 34.83 -6.61
CA GLY A 4 24.65 34.83 -5.57
C GLY A 4 24.05 33.44 -5.34
N GLY A 5 24.88 32.41 -5.10
CA GLY A 5 24.44 31.02 -4.88
C GLY A 5 24.04 30.71 -3.43
N GLY A 6 24.63 31.40 -2.44
CA GLY A 6 24.41 31.09 -1.01
C GLY A 6 23.03 31.47 -0.48
N ALA A 7 22.41 32.53 -1.01
CA ALA A 7 21.08 32.96 -0.58
C ALA A 7 19.95 32.06 -1.12
N ALA A 8 20.14 31.44 -2.29
CA ALA A 8 19.21 30.46 -2.84
C ALA A 8 19.25 29.16 -2.02
N ALA A 9 20.44 28.61 -1.78
CA ALA A 9 20.61 27.42 -0.94
C ALA A 9 20.09 27.61 0.49
N ALA A 10 20.32 28.79 1.10
CA ALA A 10 19.77 29.10 2.42
C ALA A 10 18.23 29.20 2.43
N ARG A 11 17.63 29.76 1.38
CA ARG A 11 16.17 29.81 1.22
C ARG A 11 15.55 28.44 1.00
N ASP A 12 16.21 27.58 0.23
CA ASP A 12 15.77 26.19 0.01
C ASP A 12 15.81 25.39 1.32
N MET A 13 16.89 25.52 2.10
CA MET A 13 16.99 24.88 3.42
C MET A 13 15.92 25.38 4.41
N ILE A 14 15.61 26.68 4.41
CA ILE A 14 14.55 27.24 5.27
C ILE A 14 13.18 26.69 4.84
N GLY A 15 12.90 26.65 3.53
CA GLY A 15 11.66 26.08 3.01
C GLY A 15 11.50 24.59 3.35
N GLU A 16 12.57 23.81 3.29
CA GLU A 16 12.56 22.41 3.74
C GLU A 16 12.26 22.29 5.24
N ILE A 17 12.86 23.14 6.08
CA ILE A 17 12.63 23.14 7.53
C ILE A 17 11.17 23.52 7.84
N GLU A 18 10.65 24.56 7.19
CA GLU A 18 9.26 25.01 7.37
C GLU A 18 8.27 23.93 6.93
N ASN A 19 8.51 23.28 5.79
CA ASN A 19 7.67 22.19 5.30
C ASN A 19 7.68 20.98 6.25
N ARG A 20 8.86 20.58 6.75
CA ARG A 20 8.99 19.50 7.75
C ARG A 20 8.30 19.87 9.06
N SER A 21 8.41 21.12 9.49
CA SER A 21 7.75 21.63 10.69
C SER A 21 6.21 21.62 10.56
N ALA A 22 5.70 22.10 9.42
CA ALA A 22 4.27 22.08 9.11
C ALA A 22 3.72 20.64 9.06
N HIS A 23 4.47 19.72 8.46
CA HIS A 23 4.11 18.30 8.42
C HIS A 23 4.01 17.68 9.82
N LEU A 24 4.98 17.92 10.70
CA LEU A 24 4.95 17.44 12.08
C LEU A 24 3.78 18.03 12.89
N LEU A 25 3.45 19.30 12.67
CA LEU A 25 2.29 19.94 13.30
C LEU A 25 0.97 19.33 12.81
N ALA A 26 0.88 18.98 11.53
CA ALA A 26 -0.29 18.34 10.95
C ALA A 26 -0.48 16.91 11.53
N ILE A 27 0.59 16.13 11.65
CA ILE A 27 0.56 14.82 12.34
C ILE A 27 0.05 14.97 13.76
N LYS A 28 0.59 15.92 14.52
CA LYS A 28 0.17 16.15 15.91
C LYS A 28 -1.31 16.54 15.99
N SER A 29 -1.77 17.41 15.08
CA SER A 29 -3.17 17.79 14.99
C SER A 29 -4.08 16.60 14.68
N ASP A 30 -3.67 15.70 13.79
CA ASP A 30 -4.43 14.48 13.48
C ASP A 30 -4.50 13.54 14.69
N VAL A 31 -3.39 13.35 15.41
CA VAL A 31 -3.37 12.55 16.65
C VAL A 31 -4.35 13.11 17.68
N GLU A 32 -4.43 14.44 17.84
CA GLU A 32 -5.32 15.08 18.81
C GLU A 32 -6.79 15.07 18.36
N ARG A 33 -7.08 15.32 17.08
CA ARG A 33 -8.45 15.51 16.57
C ARG A 33 -9.11 14.24 16.07
N GLN A 34 -8.33 13.29 15.57
CA GLN A 34 -8.83 12.07 14.95
C GLN A 34 -8.72 10.85 15.87
N GLY A 35 -8.43 11.04 17.16
CA GLY A 35 -8.27 9.94 18.11
C GLY A 35 -9.48 9.01 18.23
N ASP A 36 -10.71 9.55 18.18
CA ASP A 36 -11.93 8.71 18.19
C ASP A 36 -12.08 7.90 16.91
N PHE A 37 -11.74 8.49 15.78
CA PHE A 37 -11.73 7.82 14.49
C PHE A 37 -10.72 6.67 14.46
N ILE A 38 -9.50 6.89 14.94
CA ILE A 38 -8.46 5.85 14.99
C ILE A 38 -8.83 4.75 15.99
N ARG A 39 -9.40 5.10 17.15
CA ARG A 39 -9.93 4.10 18.10
C ARG A 39 -11.05 3.26 17.50
N PHE A 40 -11.88 3.83 16.63
CA PHE A 40 -12.88 3.09 15.87
C PHE A 40 -12.20 2.12 14.90
N LEU A 41 -11.25 2.58 14.08
CA LEU A 41 -10.51 1.71 13.15
C LEU A 41 -9.79 0.55 13.87
N ILE A 42 -9.19 0.82 15.04
CA ILE A 42 -8.55 -0.22 15.86
C ILE A 42 -9.55 -1.32 16.21
N LYS A 43 -10.75 -0.97 16.68
CA LYS A 43 -11.80 -1.94 17.02
C LYS A 43 -12.25 -2.74 15.81
N GLU A 44 -12.38 -2.10 14.65
CA GLU A 44 -12.75 -2.80 13.41
C GLU A 44 -11.67 -3.82 13.00
N VAL A 45 -10.38 -3.46 13.09
CA VAL A 45 -9.28 -4.39 12.79
C VAL A 45 -9.19 -5.50 13.84
N GLU A 46 -9.31 -5.20 15.13
CA GLU A 46 -9.33 -6.20 16.20
C GLU A 46 -10.54 -7.14 16.08
N GLY A 47 -11.69 -6.62 15.68
CA GLY A 47 -12.93 -7.37 15.46
C GLY A 47 -12.97 -8.15 14.15
N ALA A 48 -12.11 -7.82 13.18
CA ALA A 48 -12.07 -8.46 11.87
C ALA A 48 -11.85 -9.98 11.99
N ALA A 49 -12.89 -10.75 11.65
CA ALA A 49 -12.87 -12.20 11.58
C ALA A 49 -13.77 -12.61 10.43
N PHE A 50 -13.16 -12.87 9.28
CA PHE A 50 -13.87 -13.18 8.04
C PHE A 50 -13.73 -14.66 7.71
N VAL A 51 -14.79 -15.23 7.13
CA VAL A 51 -14.78 -16.61 6.64
C VAL A 51 -14.40 -16.65 5.16
N ASP A 52 -14.82 -15.63 4.40
CA ASP A 52 -14.49 -15.46 2.99
C ASP A 52 -13.30 -14.52 2.80
N ILE A 53 -12.39 -14.87 1.89
CA ILE A 53 -11.25 -14.04 1.52
C ILE A 53 -11.69 -12.81 0.72
N GLU A 54 -12.80 -12.86 -0.02
CA GLU A 54 -13.35 -11.70 -0.73
C GLU A 54 -13.83 -10.60 0.26
N ASP A 55 -14.30 -11.01 1.45
CA ASP A 55 -14.66 -10.08 2.53
C ASP A 55 -13.41 -9.42 3.11
N VAL A 56 -12.30 -10.17 3.28
CA VAL A 56 -11.00 -9.60 3.68
C VAL A 56 -10.53 -8.57 2.67
N VAL A 57 -10.65 -8.88 1.37
CA VAL A 57 -10.27 -7.97 0.28
C VAL A 57 -11.08 -6.68 0.30
N THR A 58 -12.37 -6.80 0.58
CA THR A 58 -13.29 -5.65 0.69
C THR A 58 -12.99 -4.82 1.94
N PHE A 59 -12.75 -5.47 3.07
CA PHE A 59 -12.37 -4.82 4.32
C PHE A 59 -11.06 -4.05 4.18
N VAL A 60 -10.00 -4.66 3.63
CA VAL A 60 -8.71 -4.01 3.42
C VAL A 60 -8.86 -2.79 2.51
N LYS A 61 -9.66 -2.90 1.43
CA LYS A 61 -9.91 -1.76 0.55
C LYS A 61 -10.58 -0.60 1.29
N TRP A 62 -11.57 -0.88 2.14
CA TRP A 62 -12.19 0.13 2.98
C TRP A 62 -11.20 0.73 3.98
N LEU A 63 -10.41 -0.12 4.64
CA LEU A 63 -9.43 0.30 5.64
C LEU A 63 -8.38 1.26 5.06
N ASP A 64 -7.86 0.94 3.88
CA ASP A 64 -6.87 1.78 3.20
C ASP A 64 -7.48 3.13 2.78
N VAL A 65 -8.76 3.17 2.40
CA VAL A 65 -9.48 4.43 2.12
C VAL A 65 -9.63 5.27 3.39
N GLU A 66 -10.01 4.66 4.51
CA GLU A 66 -10.15 5.39 5.77
C GLU A 66 -8.79 5.91 6.29
N LEU A 67 -7.73 5.11 6.19
CA LEU A 67 -6.39 5.52 6.62
C LEU A 67 -5.79 6.61 5.72
N SER A 68 -6.13 6.63 4.43
CA SER A 68 -5.69 7.69 3.50
C SER A 68 -6.13 9.10 3.88
N ARG A 69 -7.04 9.24 4.85
CA ARG A 69 -7.51 10.51 5.39
C ARG A 69 -6.54 11.12 6.40
N LEU A 70 -5.56 10.34 6.88
CA LEU A 70 -4.49 10.80 7.75
C LEU A 70 -3.36 11.43 6.93
N VAL A 71 -2.72 12.45 7.49
CA VAL A 71 -1.60 13.14 6.82
C VAL A 71 -0.39 12.21 6.62
N ASP A 72 -0.08 11.41 7.64
CA ASP A 72 0.94 10.37 7.58
C ASP A 72 0.47 9.20 8.44
N GLU A 73 -0.04 8.15 7.79
CA GLU A 73 -0.62 6.98 8.46
C GLU A 73 0.35 6.38 9.48
N ARG A 74 1.61 6.16 9.11
CA ARG A 74 2.58 5.46 9.97
C ARG A 74 2.98 6.34 11.16
N ALA A 75 3.17 7.64 10.93
CA ALA A 75 3.51 8.55 12.00
C ALA A 75 2.35 8.73 12.98
N VAL A 76 1.11 8.87 12.48
CA VAL A 76 -0.08 9.05 13.30
C VAL A 76 -0.40 7.78 14.09
N LEU A 77 -0.42 6.60 13.44
CA LEU A 77 -0.78 5.34 14.07
C LEU A 77 0.21 4.91 15.18
N LYS A 78 1.48 5.35 15.12
CA LYS A 78 2.47 5.11 16.18
C LYS A 78 2.08 5.69 17.55
N HIS A 79 1.17 6.66 17.58
CA HIS A 79 0.65 7.24 18.82
C HIS A 79 -0.52 6.47 19.43
N PHE A 80 -0.94 5.36 18.80
CA PHE A 80 -2.04 4.53 19.24
C PHE A 80 -1.62 3.06 19.35
N GLU A 81 -2.39 2.26 20.08
CA GLU A 81 -2.24 0.80 20.16
C GLU A 81 -2.79 0.17 18.86
N TRP A 82 -2.18 0.50 17.72
CA TRP A 82 -2.59 -0.01 16.43
C TRP A 82 -2.26 -1.50 16.31
N PRO A 83 -3.21 -2.37 15.95
CA PRO A 83 -2.99 -3.81 15.79
C PRO A 83 -2.21 -4.12 14.49
N GLU A 84 -0.97 -3.65 14.41
CA GLU A 84 -0.11 -3.66 13.21
C GLU A 84 0.00 -5.05 12.60
N GLN A 85 0.33 -6.06 13.41
CA GLN A 85 0.47 -7.44 12.93
C GLN A 85 -0.80 -7.97 12.25
N LYS A 86 -1.97 -7.66 12.80
CA LYS A 86 -3.24 -8.15 12.25
C LYS A 86 -3.62 -7.37 11.00
N ALA A 87 -3.44 -6.04 11.01
CA ALA A 87 -3.68 -5.21 9.84
C ALA A 87 -2.79 -5.64 8.66
N ASP A 88 -1.50 -5.88 8.92
CA ASP A 88 -0.55 -6.31 7.89
C ASP A 88 -0.87 -7.70 7.37
N ALA A 89 -1.21 -8.67 8.24
CA ALA A 89 -1.64 -9.99 7.80
C ALA A 89 -2.89 -9.95 6.92
N LEU A 90 -3.88 -9.09 7.24
CA LEU A 90 -5.07 -8.89 6.40
C LEU A 90 -4.71 -8.30 5.04
N ARG A 91 -3.82 -7.28 5.01
CA ARG A 91 -3.35 -6.68 3.75
C ARG A 91 -2.58 -7.66 2.90
N GLU A 92 -1.67 -8.42 3.49
CA GLU A 92 -0.90 -9.46 2.82
C GLU A 92 -1.83 -10.54 2.24
N ALA A 93 -2.83 -11.00 3.00
CA ALA A 93 -3.81 -11.96 2.52
C ALA A 93 -4.64 -11.42 1.35
N ALA A 94 -5.14 -10.18 1.46
CA ALA A 94 -5.90 -9.54 0.39
C ALA A 94 -5.08 -9.34 -0.89
N PHE A 95 -3.82 -8.92 -0.75
CA PHE A 95 -2.91 -8.75 -1.87
C PHE A 95 -2.57 -10.08 -2.53
N GLY A 96 -2.17 -11.09 -1.74
CA GLY A 96 -1.86 -12.42 -2.23
C GLY A 96 -3.04 -13.08 -2.95
N TYR A 97 -4.26 -12.90 -2.45
CA TYR A 97 -5.45 -13.40 -3.13
C TYR A 97 -5.69 -12.71 -4.49
N ARG A 98 -5.58 -11.37 -4.56
CA ARG A 98 -5.73 -10.64 -5.82
C ARG A 98 -4.69 -11.06 -6.86
N ASP A 99 -3.45 -11.26 -6.44
CA ASP A 99 -2.37 -11.74 -7.31
C ASP A 99 -2.67 -13.15 -7.84
N LEU A 100 -3.13 -14.06 -6.97
CA LEU A 100 -3.53 -15.41 -7.38
C LEU A 100 -4.70 -15.38 -8.38
N LYS A 101 -5.72 -14.55 -8.13
CA LYS A 101 -6.88 -14.40 -9.02
C LYS A 101 -6.47 -13.87 -10.38
N LYS A 102 -5.55 -12.90 -10.41
CA LYS A 102 -4.97 -12.40 -11.67
C LYS A 102 -4.23 -13.50 -12.44
N ILE A 103 -3.43 -14.32 -11.77
CA ILE A 103 -2.72 -15.45 -12.40
C ILE A 103 -3.72 -16.50 -12.92
N GLU A 104 -4.79 -16.79 -12.16
CA GLU A 104 -5.86 -17.69 -12.60
C GLU A 104 -6.56 -17.17 -13.86
N GLU A 105 -6.86 -15.87 -13.93
CA GLU A 105 -7.43 -15.21 -15.11
C GLU A 105 -6.49 -15.27 -16.31
N GLU A 106 -5.19 -14.98 -16.12
CA GLU A 106 -4.16 -15.09 -17.17
C GLU A 106 -4.02 -16.53 -17.68
N ALA A 107 -4.04 -17.53 -16.77
CA ALA A 107 -3.99 -18.94 -17.14
C ALA A 107 -5.26 -19.43 -17.83
N SER A 108 -6.44 -18.96 -17.41
CA SER A 108 -7.73 -19.37 -17.99
C SER A 108 -8.00 -18.73 -19.34
N SER A 109 -7.50 -17.51 -19.54
CA SER A 109 -7.58 -16.80 -20.82
C SER A 109 -6.50 -17.24 -21.81
N PHE A 110 -5.58 -18.10 -21.38
CA PHE A 110 -4.56 -18.68 -22.25
C PHE A 110 -5.22 -19.55 -23.32
N CYS A 111 -5.18 -19.07 -24.56
CA CYS A 111 -5.62 -19.82 -25.72
C CYS A 111 -4.39 -20.18 -26.55
N ASP A 112 -4.17 -21.48 -26.72
CA ASP A 112 -3.08 -21.97 -27.56
C ASP A 112 -3.39 -21.63 -29.02
N ASP A 113 -2.47 -20.95 -29.72
CA ASP A 113 -2.69 -20.56 -31.11
C ASP A 113 -2.62 -21.80 -32.00
N PRO A 114 -3.73 -22.26 -32.62
CA PRO A 114 -3.74 -23.48 -33.44
C PRO A 114 -2.85 -23.35 -34.69
N ARG A 115 -2.43 -22.13 -35.02
CA ARG A 115 -1.55 -21.81 -36.16
C ARG A 115 -0.07 -21.88 -35.79
N GLN A 116 0.29 -21.95 -34.51
CA GLN A 116 1.67 -22.17 -34.10
C GLN A 116 1.99 -23.66 -34.15
N PRO A 117 3.05 -24.08 -34.89
CA PRO A 117 3.53 -25.45 -34.82
C PRO A 117 3.92 -25.79 -33.38
N CYS A 118 3.41 -26.90 -32.86
CA CYS A 118 3.67 -27.39 -31.49
C CYS A 118 5.17 -27.41 -31.12
N SER A 119 6.05 -27.69 -32.10
CA SER A 119 7.51 -27.63 -31.92
C SER A 119 8.06 -26.24 -31.55
N SER A 120 7.40 -25.17 -31.99
CA SER A 120 7.75 -23.78 -31.68
C SER A 120 7.38 -23.42 -30.25
N ALA A 121 6.20 -23.88 -29.81
CA ALA A 121 5.72 -23.72 -28.44
C ALA A 121 6.61 -24.51 -27.46
N LEU A 122 6.93 -25.77 -27.77
CA LEU A 122 7.83 -26.60 -26.97
C LEU A 122 9.23 -25.99 -26.81
N LYS A 123 9.81 -25.44 -27.89
CA LYS A 123 11.11 -24.75 -27.80
C LYS A 123 11.06 -23.50 -26.92
N LYS A 124 9.96 -22.74 -26.96
CA LYS A 124 9.77 -21.57 -26.06
C LYS A 124 9.63 -22.02 -24.60
N MET A 125 8.85 -23.07 -24.34
CA MET A 125 8.68 -23.61 -22.99
C MET A 125 10.02 -24.12 -22.42
N GLN A 126 10.80 -24.84 -23.23
CA GLN A 126 12.14 -25.30 -22.83
C GLN A 126 13.08 -24.13 -22.52
N ALA A 127 13.10 -23.10 -23.37
CA ALA A 127 13.95 -21.92 -23.16
C ALA A 127 13.57 -21.09 -21.91
N LEU A 128 12.31 -21.11 -21.50
CA LEU A 128 11.86 -20.48 -20.25
C LEU A 128 12.24 -21.31 -19.01
N PHE A 129 12.32 -22.64 -19.14
CA PHE A 129 12.65 -23.55 -18.05
C PHE A 129 14.17 -23.64 -17.78
N GLU A 130 14.99 -23.40 -18.81
CA GLU A 130 16.46 -23.41 -18.73
C GLU A 130 17.05 -22.05 -18.27
N LYS A 131 16.21 -21.10 -17.86
CA LYS A 131 16.60 -19.74 -17.45
C LYS A 131 16.37 -19.50 -15.96
#